data_AF-A0A534P2C3-F1
#
_entry.id   AF-A0A534P2C3-F1
#
_cell.length_a   1.000
_cell.length_b   1.000
_cell.length_c   1.000
_cell.angle_alpha   90.00
_cell.angle_beta   90.00
_cell.angle_gamma   90.00
#
_symmetry.space_group_name_H-M   'P 1'
#
loop_
_entity.id
_entity.type
_entity.pdbx_description
1 polymer ?
#
loop_
_entity_poly.entity_id
_entity_poly.type
_entity_poly.pdbx_seq_one_letter_code
_entity_poly.pdbx_strand_id
1 'polypeptide(L)'
;MPDEADELILKMQHLEAQARAEEQARSAKARAERLKTKAQQMAFEAQQEVASAEAALKLAEEKQAKARDPVTPPLDAADLLVQGKSEAQDAHTRLVKGRARLNFALDKMDEAERRDWEALQAEARAEAHGQMADDPLFNKP
;
A
#
# COMPACT_ATOMS: atom_id res chain seq x y z
N MET A 1 -5.21 23.05 -48.02
CA MET A 1 -5.39 23.61 -46.67
C MET A 1 -6.62 22.91 -46.12
N PRO A 2 -6.59 22.33 -44.92
CA PRO A 2 -7.82 21.88 -44.27
C PRO A 2 -8.76 23.09 -44.12
N ASP A 3 -10.06 22.87 -44.30
CA ASP A 3 -11.07 23.92 -44.22
C ASP A 3 -11.39 24.22 -42.74
N GLU A 4 -11.98 25.39 -42.44
CA GLU A 4 -12.33 25.82 -41.07
C GLU A 4 -13.15 24.77 -40.29
N ALA A 5 -13.99 24.01 -40.99
CA ALA A 5 -14.77 22.92 -40.41
C ALA A 5 -13.90 21.74 -39.95
N ASP A 6 -12.84 21.39 -40.69
CA ASP A 6 -11.91 20.31 -40.32
C ASP A 6 -11.05 20.73 -39.13
N GLU A 7 -10.63 22.00 -39.08
CA GLU A 7 -9.91 22.61 -37.96
C GLU A 7 -10.77 22.59 -36.67
N LEU A 8 -12.06 22.91 -36.77
CA LEU A 8 -13.00 22.84 -35.65
C LEU A 8 -13.22 21.40 -35.16
N ILE A 9 -13.37 20.44 -36.08
CA ILE A 9 -13.53 19.02 -35.73
C ILE A 9 -12.30 18.52 -34.97
N LEU A 10 -11.09 18.87 -35.43
CA LEU A 10 -9.85 18.48 -34.77
C LEU A 10 -9.72 19.10 -33.36
N LYS A 11 -10.07 20.38 -33.20
CA LYS A 11 -10.13 21.04 -31.88
C LYS A 11 -11.11 20.35 -30.93
N MET A 12 -12.31 20.02 -31.41
CA MET A 12 -13.31 19.29 -30.62
C MET A 12 -12.80 17.90 -30.21
N GLN A 13 -12.10 17.18 -31.09
CA GLN A 13 -11.48 15.89 -30.76
C GLN A 13 -10.42 16.02 -29.66
N HIS A 14 -9.59 17.06 -29.70
CA HIS A 14 -8.61 17.32 -28.65
C HIS A 14 -9.26 17.65 -27.31
N LEU A 15 -10.32 18.47 -27.29
CA LEU A 15 -11.07 18.78 -26.08
C LEU A 15 -11.78 17.55 -25.49
N GLU A 16 -12.37 16.70 -26.33
CA GLU A 16 -12.94 15.43 -25.87
C GLU A 16 -11.87 14.49 -25.30
N ALA A 17 -10.70 14.41 -25.94
CA ALA A 17 -9.58 13.60 -25.47
C ALA A 17 -9.02 14.12 -24.14
N GLN A 18 -8.91 15.45 -23.98
CA GLN A 18 -8.55 16.09 -22.72
C GLN A 18 -9.55 15.72 -21.62
N ALA A 19 -10.85 15.91 -21.84
CA ALA A 19 -11.87 15.64 -20.84
C ALA A 19 -11.85 14.17 -20.37
N ARG A 20 -11.68 13.22 -21.30
CA ARG A 20 -11.55 11.80 -20.98
C ARG A 20 -10.28 11.51 -20.17
N ALA A 21 -9.15 12.12 -20.52
CA ALA A 21 -7.89 11.95 -19.81
C ALA A 21 -7.95 12.55 -18.38
N GLU A 22 -8.60 13.70 -18.20
CA GLU A 22 -8.82 14.28 -16.87
C GLU A 22 -9.72 13.40 -15.99
N GLU A 23 -10.79 12.83 -16.54
CA GLU A 23 -11.65 11.92 -15.80
C GLU A 23 -10.88 10.66 -15.37
N GLN A 24 -10.08 10.09 -16.27
CA GLN A 24 -9.20 8.96 -15.97
C GLN A 24 -8.22 9.29 -14.84
N ALA A 25 -7.53 10.43 -14.94
CA ALA A 25 -6.62 10.91 -13.90
C ALA A 25 -7.29 11.05 -12.53
N ARG A 26 -8.45 11.74 -12.47
CA ARG A 26 -9.22 11.93 -11.23
C ARG A 26 -9.62 10.60 -10.62
N SER A 27 -10.12 9.67 -11.43
CA SER A 27 -10.55 8.35 -10.96
C SER A 27 -9.39 7.49 -10.46
N ALA A 28 -8.25 7.52 -11.15
CA ALA A 28 -7.04 6.78 -10.79
C ALA A 28 -6.47 7.30 -9.47
N LYS A 29 -6.32 8.61 -9.34
CA LYS A 29 -5.84 9.30 -8.12
C LYS A 29 -6.73 9.00 -6.90
N ALA A 30 -8.05 9.10 -7.06
CA ALA A 30 -8.98 8.79 -5.97
C ALA A 30 -8.90 7.32 -5.53
N ARG A 31 -8.65 6.38 -6.46
CA ARG A 31 -8.46 4.97 -6.13
C ARG A 31 -7.13 4.70 -5.43
N ALA A 32 -6.06 5.35 -5.91
CA ALA A 32 -4.72 5.24 -5.32
C ALA A 32 -4.70 5.73 -3.87
N GLU A 33 -5.26 6.91 -3.58
CA GLU A 33 -5.34 7.46 -2.21
C GLU A 33 -6.13 6.57 -1.25
N ARG A 34 -7.26 5.99 -1.70
CA ARG A 34 -8.03 5.03 -0.90
C ARG A 34 -7.23 3.77 -0.61
N LEU A 35 -6.51 3.26 -1.61
CA LEU A 35 -5.67 2.08 -1.44
C LEU A 35 -4.53 2.35 -0.47
N LYS A 36 -3.83 3.48 -0.64
CA LYS A 36 -2.73 3.92 0.20
C LYS A 36 -3.16 4.04 1.66
N THR A 37 -4.29 4.70 1.92
CA THR A 37 -4.82 4.85 3.29
C THR A 37 -5.12 3.50 3.93
N LYS A 38 -5.79 2.59 3.19
CA LYS A 38 -6.07 1.23 3.69
C LYS A 38 -4.78 0.44 3.92
N ALA A 39 -3.81 0.54 3.03
CA ALA A 39 -2.53 -0.14 3.15
C ALA A 39 -1.75 0.35 4.37
N GLN A 40 -1.72 1.65 4.63
CA GLN A 40 -1.11 2.24 5.82
C GLN A 40 -1.78 1.76 7.11
N GLN A 41 -3.12 1.70 7.15
CA GLN A 41 -3.85 1.15 8.29
C GLN A 41 -3.49 -0.32 8.54
N MET A 42 -3.50 -1.16 7.50
CA MET A 42 -3.10 -2.57 7.60
C MET A 42 -1.64 -2.72 8.07
N ALA A 43 -0.73 -1.90 7.56
CA ALA A 43 0.68 -1.92 7.96
C ALA A 43 0.83 -1.57 9.45
N PHE A 44 0.11 -0.55 9.92
CA PHE A 44 0.13 -0.15 11.32
C PHE A 44 -0.40 -1.24 12.25
N GLU A 45 -1.55 -1.85 11.91
CA GLU A 45 -2.12 -2.96 12.68
C GLU A 45 -1.18 -4.17 12.70
N ALA A 46 -0.59 -4.53 11.55
CA ALA A 46 0.35 -5.63 11.45
C ALA A 46 1.63 -5.38 12.26
N GLN A 47 2.13 -4.14 12.30
CA GLN A 47 3.28 -3.76 13.14
C GLN A 47 2.97 -3.94 14.63
N GLN A 48 1.79 -3.55 15.08
CA GLN A 48 1.38 -3.76 16.47
C GLN A 48 1.29 -5.26 16.81
N GLU A 49 0.71 -6.06 15.91
CA GLU A 49 0.63 -7.51 16.09
C GLU A 49 2.03 -8.14 16.16
N VAL A 50 2.94 -7.77 15.25
CA VAL A 50 4.34 -8.21 15.27
C VAL A 50 5.03 -7.83 16.59
N ALA A 51 4.93 -6.57 17.00
CA ALA A 51 5.56 -6.11 18.24
C ALA A 51 5.02 -6.86 19.48
N SER A 52 3.70 -7.09 19.53
CA SER A 52 3.08 -7.86 20.62
C SER A 52 3.53 -9.33 20.63
N ALA A 53 3.69 -9.94 19.46
CA ALA A 53 4.14 -11.32 19.32
C ALA A 53 5.63 -11.47 19.68
N GLU A 54 6.47 -10.51 19.32
CA GLU A 54 7.89 -10.48 19.71
C GLU A 54 8.05 -10.33 21.23
N ALA A 55 7.25 -9.47 21.86
CA ALA A 55 7.24 -9.35 23.31
C ALA A 55 6.80 -10.65 24.00
N ALA A 56 5.75 -11.32 23.48
CA ALA A 56 5.30 -12.61 24.01
C ALA A 56 6.36 -13.72 23.83
N LEU A 57 7.05 -13.75 22.69
CA LEU A 57 8.13 -14.69 22.43
C LEU A 57 9.27 -14.50 23.44
N LYS A 58 9.67 -13.25 23.71
CA LYS A 58 10.70 -12.94 24.69
C LYS A 58 10.32 -13.42 26.11
N LEU A 59 9.07 -13.20 26.53
CA LEU A 59 8.58 -13.69 27.84
C LEU A 59 8.61 -15.22 27.91
N ALA A 60 8.26 -15.90 26.81
CA ALA A 60 8.30 -17.35 26.73
C ALA A 60 9.75 -17.88 26.79
N GLU A 61 10.70 -17.21 26.15
CA GLU A 61 12.13 -17.50 26.23
C GLU A 61 12.68 -17.28 27.65
N GLU A 62 12.27 -16.22 28.33
CA GLU A 62 12.62 -15.95 29.73
C GLU A 62 12.13 -17.07 30.67
N LYS A 63 10.91 -17.59 30.45
CA LYS A 63 10.40 -18.76 31.19
C LYS A 63 11.25 -20.00 30.94
N GLN A 64 11.61 -20.26 29.67
CA GLN A 64 12.49 -21.38 29.33
C GLN A 64 13.89 -21.23 29.93
N ALA A 65 14.42 -20.01 30.00
CA ALA A 65 15.71 -19.72 30.63
C ALA A 65 15.64 -19.97 32.14
N LYS A 66 14.60 -19.47 32.82
CA LYS A 66 14.37 -19.71 34.25
C LYS A 66 14.23 -21.19 34.59
N ALA A 67 13.60 -21.96 33.71
CA ALA A 67 13.47 -23.40 33.89
C ALA A 67 14.80 -24.16 33.77
N ARG A 68 15.81 -23.58 33.12
CA ARG A 68 17.17 -24.13 33.03
C ARG A 68 18.07 -23.67 34.18
N ASP A 69 17.60 -22.74 35.02
CA ASP A 69 18.35 -22.27 36.17
C ASP A 69 18.50 -23.40 37.21
N PRO A 70 19.72 -23.74 37.65
CA PRO A 70 19.98 -24.76 38.65
C PRO A 70 19.26 -24.53 39.99
N VAL A 71 18.87 -23.30 40.30
CA VAL A 71 18.19 -22.92 41.54
C VAL A 71 16.67 -23.19 41.47
N THR A 72 16.12 -23.38 40.27
CA THR A 72 14.68 -23.63 40.08
C THR A 72 14.33 -25.07 40.49
N PRO A 73 13.33 -25.29 41.37
CA PRO A 73 12.90 -26.63 41.74
C PRO A 73 12.49 -27.47 40.53
N PRO A 74 12.78 -28.79 40.49
CA PRO A 74 12.56 -29.62 39.30
C PRO A 74 11.12 -29.64 38.77
N LEU A 75 10.12 -29.59 39.66
CA LEU A 75 8.71 -29.55 39.26
C LEU A 75 8.36 -28.20 38.61
N ASP A 76 8.75 -27.09 39.24
CA ASP A 76 8.56 -25.74 38.70
C ASP A 76 9.29 -25.56 37.36
N ALA A 77 10.48 -26.15 37.21
CA ALA A 77 11.24 -26.16 35.97
C ALA A 77 10.49 -26.92 34.85
N ALA A 78 9.89 -28.07 35.15
CA ALA A 78 9.09 -28.81 34.18
C ALA A 78 7.88 -28.00 33.70
N ASP A 79 7.15 -27.37 34.62
CA ASP A 79 5.99 -26.54 34.31
C ASP A 79 6.36 -25.32 33.47
N LEU A 80 7.44 -24.61 33.85
CA LEU A 80 7.96 -23.47 33.10
C LEU A 80 8.45 -23.85 31.69
N LEU A 81 9.06 -25.03 31.51
CA LEU A 81 9.46 -25.52 30.20
C LEU A 81 8.26 -25.82 29.30
N VAL A 82 7.20 -26.44 29.85
CA VAL A 82 5.98 -26.73 29.07
C VAL A 82 5.29 -25.45 28.67
N GLN A 83 5.05 -24.54 29.62
CA GLN A 83 4.42 -23.24 29.36
C GLN A 83 5.24 -22.39 28.39
N GLY A 84 6.56 -22.30 28.61
CA GLY A 84 7.46 -21.53 27.76
C GLY A 84 7.53 -22.07 26.33
N LYS A 85 7.38 -23.39 26.12
CA LYS A 85 7.33 -23.97 24.76
C LYS A 85 6.01 -23.68 24.07
N SER A 86 4.88 -23.87 24.74
CA SER A 86 3.56 -23.60 24.15
C SER A 86 3.40 -22.13 23.80
N GLU A 87 3.76 -21.23 24.72
CA GLU A 87 3.67 -19.79 24.50
C GLU A 87 4.60 -19.30 23.39
N ALA A 88 5.83 -19.84 23.31
CA ALA A 88 6.75 -19.51 22.23
C ALA A 88 6.22 -19.96 20.87
N GLN A 89 5.61 -21.14 20.79
CA GLN A 89 5.03 -21.65 19.53
C GLN A 89 3.83 -20.81 19.07
N ASP A 90 2.97 -20.41 19.99
CA ASP A 90 1.84 -19.52 19.71
C ASP A 90 2.31 -18.13 19.28
N ALA A 91 3.27 -17.55 20.01
CA ALA A 91 3.88 -16.27 19.69
C ALA A 91 4.56 -16.29 18.32
N HIS A 92 5.33 -17.34 18.01
CA HIS A 92 5.96 -17.51 16.70
C HIS A 92 4.91 -17.59 15.57
N THR A 93 3.81 -18.32 15.79
CA THR A 93 2.73 -18.42 14.80
C THR A 93 2.09 -17.05 14.52
N ARG A 94 1.86 -16.25 15.58
CA ARG A 94 1.35 -14.88 15.43
C ARG A 94 2.38 -13.97 14.75
N LEU A 95 3.66 -14.11 15.08
CA LEU A 95 4.75 -13.34 14.47
C LEU A 95 4.82 -13.57 12.96
N VAL A 96 4.77 -14.83 12.52
CA VAL A 96 4.79 -15.17 11.09
C VAL A 96 3.58 -14.58 10.37
N LYS A 97 2.38 -14.68 10.97
CA LYS A 97 1.15 -14.11 10.41
C LYS A 97 1.20 -12.58 10.34
N GLY A 98 1.66 -11.93 11.41
CA GLY A 98 1.83 -10.48 11.47
C GLY A 98 2.82 -9.99 10.41
N ARG A 99 3.96 -10.66 10.25
CA ARG A 99 4.95 -10.34 9.21
C ARG A 99 4.39 -10.53 7.80
N ALA A 100 3.64 -11.60 7.56
CA ALA A 100 2.99 -11.82 6.27
C ALA A 100 1.94 -10.72 5.97
N ARG A 101 1.16 -10.29 6.96
CA ARG A 101 0.21 -9.18 6.83
C ARG A 101 0.93 -7.85 6.56
N LEU A 102 2.05 -7.61 7.24
CA LEU A 102 2.87 -6.41 7.02
C LEU A 102 3.41 -6.38 5.59
N ASN A 103 3.98 -7.48 5.10
CA ASN A 103 4.46 -7.56 3.72
C ASN A 103 3.34 -7.33 2.71
N PHE A 104 2.17 -7.94 2.92
CA PHE A 104 1.01 -7.69 2.07
C PHE A 104 0.57 -6.22 2.07
N ALA A 105 0.62 -5.57 3.23
CA ALA A 105 0.30 -4.14 3.32
C ALA A 105 1.31 -3.29 2.53
N LEU A 106 2.60 -3.61 2.59
CA LEU A 106 3.64 -2.96 1.79
C LEU A 106 3.42 -3.18 0.28
N ASP A 107 3.08 -4.39 -0.14
CA ASP A 107 2.74 -4.67 -1.55
C ASP A 107 1.56 -3.82 -2.03
N LYS A 108 0.58 -3.55 -1.15
CA LYS A 108 -0.54 -2.64 -1.44
C LYS A 108 -0.14 -1.18 -1.49
N MET A 109 0.88 -0.76 -0.75
CA MET A 109 1.46 0.58 -0.89
C MET A 109 2.14 0.74 -2.25
N ASP A 110 2.94 -0.23 -2.67
CA ASP A 110 3.59 -0.23 -4.00
C ASP A 110 2.56 -0.24 -5.15
N GLU A 111 1.42 -0.93 -4.96
CA GLU A 111 0.31 -0.89 -5.91
C GLU A 111 -0.37 0.49 -5.95
N ALA A 112 -0.48 1.18 -4.81
CA ALA A 112 -1.01 2.54 -4.75
C ALA A 112 -0.09 3.53 -5.47
N GLU A 113 1.23 3.45 -5.24
CA GLU A 113 2.23 4.30 -5.91
C GLU A 113 2.22 4.12 -7.42
N ARG A 114 2.07 2.87 -7.90
CA ARG A 114 1.91 2.60 -9.34
C ARG A 114 0.66 3.26 -9.91
N ARG A 115 -0.47 3.25 -9.19
CA ARG A 115 -1.69 3.93 -9.64
C ARG A 115 -1.58 5.45 -9.58
N ASP A 116 -0.86 6.00 -8.60
CA ASP A 116 -0.55 7.43 -8.57
C ASP A 116 0.28 7.84 -9.79
N TRP A 117 1.26 7.01 -10.18
CA TRP A 117 2.04 7.22 -11.40
C TRP A 117 1.19 7.18 -12.68
N GLU A 118 0.27 6.22 -12.78
CA GLU A 118 -0.69 6.16 -13.91
C GLU A 118 -1.60 7.40 -13.96
N ALA A 119 -2.03 7.91 -12.80
CA ALA A 119 -2.80 9.15 -12.73
C ALA A 119 -2.00 10.34 -13.25
N LEU A 120 -0.72 10.46 -12.87
CA LEU A 120 0.17 11.52 -13.36
C LEU A 120 0.37 11.45 -14.88
N GLN A 121 0.49 10.25 -15.46
CA GLN A 121 0.56 10.10 -16.91
C GLN A 121 -0.73 10.54 -17.61
N ALA A 122 -1.89 10.25 -17.01
CA ALA A 122 -3.17 10.68 -17.54
C ALA A 122 -3.33 12.21 -17.44
N GLU A 123 -2.89 12.83 -16.34
CA GLU A 123 -2.85 14.30 -16.19
C GLU A 123 -1.97 14.93 -17.28
N ALA A 124 -0.77 14.38 -17.52
CA ALA A 124 0.13 14.86 -18.57
C ALA A 124 -0.47 14.73 -20.00
N ARG A 125 -1.23 13.66 -20.27
CA ARG A 125 -1.95 13.51 -21.56
C ARG A 125 -3.09 14.51 -21.69
N ALA A 126 -3.83 14.77 -20.61
CA ALA A 126 -4.87 15.78 -20.60
C ALA A 126 -4.29 17.17 -20.91
N GLU A 127 -3.20 17.53 -20.26
CA GLU A 127 -2.49 18.79 -20.51
C GLU A 127 -2.03 18.90 -21.97
N ALA A 128 -1.41 17.84 -22.51
CA ALA A 128 -0.98 17.82 -23.91
C ALA A 128 -2.14 18.00 -24.89
N HIS A 129 -3.29 17.38 -24.64
CA HIS A 129 -4.49 17.56 -25.46
C HIS A 129 -5.07 18.98 -25.34
N GLY A 130 -5.04 19.58 -24.16
CA GLY A 130 -5.44 20.98 -23.97
C GLY A 130 -4.54 21.93 -24.75
N GLN A 131 -3.22 21.75 -24.69
CA GLN A 131 -2.26 22.55 -25.46
C GLN A 131 -2.48 22.42 -26.98
N MET A 132 -2.83 21.23 -27.47
CA MET A 132 -3.19 21.02 -28.89
C MET A 132 -4.50 21.70 -29.25
N ALA A 133 -5.52 21.69 -28.37
CA ALA A 133 -6.79 22.39 -28.62
C ALA A 133 -6.62 23.93 -28.65
N ASP A 134 -5.64 24.44 -27.91
CA ASP A 134 -5.31 25.87 -27.83
C ASP A 134 -4.28 26.33 -28.88
N ASP A 135 -3.87 25.46 -29.81
CA ASP A 135 -2.89 25.78 -30.84
C ASP A 135 -3.31 27.04 -31.64
N PRO A 136 -2.41 28.02 -31.83
CA PRO A 136 -2.66 29.21 -32.64
C PRO A 136 -3.21 28.94 -34.04
N LEU A 137 -2.96 27.75 -34.62
CA LEU A 137 -3.54 27.31 -35.89
C LEU A 137 -5.08 27.29 -35.87
N PHE A 138 -5.71 27.02 -34.71
CA PHE A 138 -7.17 27.00 -34.51
C PHE A 138 -7.77 28.34 -34.06
N ASN A 139 -6.93 29.33 -33.74
CA ASN A 139 -7.35 30.64 -33.25
C ASN A 139 -7.03 31.76 -34.25
N LYS A 140 -7.10 31.46 -35.56
CA LYS A 140 -7.00 32.48 -36.62
C LYS A 140 -8.20 33.44 -36.51
N PRO A 141 -7.98 34.75 -36.73
CA PRO A 141 -9.04 35.76 -36.66
C PRO A 141 -10.11 35.60 -37.74
#